data_AF-A0A7W2IW13-F1
#
_entry.id   AF-A0A7W2IW13-F1
#
_cell.length_a   1.000
_cell.length_b   1.000
_cell.length_c   1.000
_cell.angle_alpha   90.00
_cell.angle_beta   90.00
_cell.angle_gamma   90.00
#
_symmetry.space_group_name_H-M   'P 1'
#
loop_
_entity.id
_entity.type
_entity.pdbx_description
1 polymer ?
#
loop_
_entity_poly.entity_id
_entity_poly.type
_entity_poly.pdbx_seq_one_letter_code
_entity_poly.pdbx_strand_id
1 'polypeptide(L)' 'SEASMTSIIMIVSWQWLPFATLILLTAIQSLDSEQLEAAEMDGAPPVKRFAFITLPHLSRAITIVLLIQTIFLL' A
#
# COMPACT_ATOMS: atom_id res chain seq x y z
N SER A 1 -1.89 7.51 31.78
CA SER A 1 -2.57 6.43 31.02
C SER A 1 -2.60 6.68 29.51
N GLU A 2 -2.23 7.87 29.00
CA GLU A 2 -2.11 8.15 27.55
C GLU A 2 -0.99 7.34 26.88
N ALA A 3 0.19 7.26 27.52
CA ALA A 3 1.34 6.53 26.98
C ALA A 3 1.04 5.05 26.68
N SER A 4 0.17 4.41 27.47
CA SER A 4 -0.22 3.01 27.27
C SER A 4 -0.99 2.77 25.97
N MET A 5 -1.87 3.69 25.53
CA MET A 5 -2.62 3.52 24.29
C MET A 5 -1.71 3.64 23.06
N THR A 6 -0.88 4.68 23.04
CA THR A 6 0.10 4.90 21.97
C THR A 6 1.10 3.76 21.86
N SER A 7 1.56 3.20 22.99
CA SER A 7 2.43 2.02 23.00
C SER A 7 1.77 0.81 22.36
N ILE A 8 0.50 0.54 22.67
CA ILE A 8 -0.24 -0.58 22.06
C ILE A 8 -0.39 -0.38 20.55
N ILE A 9 -0.79 0.82 20.12
CA ILE A 9 -0.93 1.16 18.69
C ILE A 9 0.39 0.92 17.96
N MET A 10 1.52 1.36 18.52
CA MET A 10 2.84 1.15 17.89
C MET A 10 3.21 -0.32 17.79
N ILE A 11 3.04 -1.10 18.87
CA ILE A 11 3.38 -2.53 18.88
C ILE A 11 2.56 -3.28 17.83
N VAL A 12 1.24 -3.05 17.81
CA VAL A 12 0.33 -3.71 16.87
C VAL A 12 0.62 -3.28 15.43
N SER A 13 0.87 -1.99 15.19
CA SER A 13 1.26 -1.49 13.87
C SER A 13 2.55 -2.15 13.39
N TRP A 14 3.56 -2.26 14.27
CA TRP A 14 4.84 -2.89 13.95
C TRP A 14 4.70 -4.37 13.63
N GLN A 15 3.83 -5.09 14.35
CA GLN A 15 3.58 -6.51 14.13
C GLN A 15 3.00 -6.79 12.73
N TRP A 16 2.08 -5.95 12.26
CA TRP A 16 1.39 -6.16 10.97
C TRP A 16 2.10 -5.52 9.77
N LEU A 17 3.05 -4.60 10.01
CA LEU A 17 3.75 -3.87 8.95
C LEU A 17 4.49 -4.79 7.97
N PRO A 18 5.24 -5.84 8.38
CA PRO A 18 5.91 -6.75 7.44
C PRO A 18 4.93 -7.46 6.49
N PHE A 19 3.79 -7.91 7.01
CA PHE A 19 2.78 -8.59 6.22
C PHE A 19 2.14 -7.66 5.18
N ALA A 20 1.71 -6.47 5.62
CA ALA A 20 1.19 -5.44 4.71
C ALA A 20 2.22 -5.07 3.63
N THR A 21 3.49 -4.90 4.03
CA THR A 21 4.58 -4.55 3.12
C THR A 21 4.79 -5.63 2.07
N LEU A 22 4.78 -6.92 2.43
CA LEU A 22 4.93 -8.01 1.46
C LEU A 22 3.82 -8.00 0.41
N ILE A 23 2.56 -7.86 0.84
CA ILE A 23 1.42 -7.81 -0.09
C ILE A 23 1.53 -6.61 -1.03
N LEU A 24 1.80 -5.43 -0.48
CA LEU A 24 1.94 -4.21 -1.27
C LEU A 24 3.15 -4.28 -2.21
N LEU A 25 4.26 -4.86 -1.78
CA LEU A 25 5.45 -5.06 -2.61
C LEU A 25 5.15 -5.99 -3.78
N THR A 26 4.49 -7.12 -3.55
CA THR A 26 4.06 -8.03 -4.62
C THR A 26 3.12 -7.34 -5.60
N ALA A 27 2.19 -6.51 -5.10
CA ALA A 27 1.29 -5.75 -5.96
C ALA A 27 2.03 -4.71 -6.81
N ILE A 28 3.03 -4.01 -6.26
CA ILE A 28 3.88 -3.09 -7.03
C ILE A 28 4.68 -3.86 -8.09
N GLN A 29 5.24 -5.02 -7.75
CA GLN A 29 6.02 -5.85 -8.67
C GLN A 29 5.18 -6.42 -9.81
N SER A 30 3.86 -6.55 -9.64
CA SER A 30 2.95 -7.00 -10.68
C SER A 30 2.46 -5.87 -11.59
N LEU A 31 2.88 -4.63 -11.35
CA LEU A 31 2.52 -3.49 -12.20
C LEU A 31 3.31 -3.57 -13.51
N ASP A 32 2.60 -3.38 -14.62
CA ASP A 32 3.19 -3.44 -15.96
C ASP A 32 4.10 -2.23 -16.21
N SER A 33 5.37 -2.49 -16.54
CA SER A 33 6.36 -1.47 -16.86
C SER A 33 6.06 -0.75 -18.17
N GLU A 34 5.43 -1.41 -19.14
CA GLU A 34 5.11 -0.80 -20.44
C GLU A 34 4.10 0.35 -20.26
N GLN A 35 3.14 0.22 -19.34
CA GLN A 35 2.18 1.28 -19.02
C GLN A 35 2.84 2.51 -18.39
N LEU A 36 3.86 2.29 -17.55
CA LEU A 36 4.63 3.36 -16.92
C LEU A 36 5.49 4.11 -17.95
N GLU A 37 6.14 3.36 -18.85
CA GLU A 37 6.93 3.92 -19.95
C GLU A 37 6.05 4.70 -20.92
N ALA A 38 4.89 4.17 -21.32
CA ALA A 38 3.94 4.88 -22.17
C ALA A 38 3.49 6.22 -21.53
N ALA A 39 3.16 6.21 -20.24
CA ALA A 39 2.80 7.43 -19.52
C ALA A 39 3.97 8.44 -19.42
N GLU A 40 5.21 7.97 -19.35
CA GLU A 40 6.40 8.82 -19.40
C GLU A 40 6.61 9.45 -20.78
N MET A 41 6.41 8.68 -21.85
CA MET A 41 6.44 9.17 -23.23
C MET A 41 5.35 10.22 -23.50
N ASP A 42 4.19 10.08 -22.86
CA ASP A 42 3.10 11.07 -22.87
C ASP A 42 3.38 12.31 -21.99
N GLY A 43 4.54 12.38 -21.33
CA GLY A 43 4.95 13.51 -20.50
C GLY A 43 4.23 13.59 -19.15
N ALA A 44 3.68 12.48 -18.64
CA ALA A 44 3.03 12.47 -17.34
C ALA A 44 4.06 12.60 -16.20
N PRO A 45 3.97 13.63 -15.33
CA PRO A 45 4.88 13.78 -14.21
C PRO A 45 4.70 12.65 -13.18
N PRO A 46 5.73 12.35 -12.35
CA PRO A 46 5.71 11.25 -11.39
C PRO A 46 4.48 11.21 -10.46
N VAL A 47 4.00 12.38 -10.01
CA VAL A 47 2.81 12.48 -9.15
C VAL A 47 1.54 12.03 -9.87
N LYS A 48 1.39 12.36 -11.16
CA LYS A 48 0.25 11.88 -11.96
C LYS A 48 0.34 10.38 -12.20
N ARG A 49 1.52 9.86 -12.53
CA ARG A 49 1.75 8.41 -12.67
C ARG A 49 1.40 7.67 -11.38
N PHE A 50 1.83 8.19 -10.22
CA PHE A 50 1.48 7.62 -8.92
C PHE A 50 -0.02 7.64 -8.67
N ALA A 51 -0.68 8.79 -8.81
CA ALA A 51 -2.10 8.94 -8.47
C ALA A 51 -3.06 8.21 -9.43
N PHE A 52 -2.71 8.11 -10.71
CA PHE A 52 -3.59 7.57 -11.75
C PHE A 52 -3.22 6.18 -12.26
N ILE A 53 -2.00 5.69 -12.00
CA ILE A 53 -1.55 4.35 -12.41
C ILE A 53 -1.24 3.51 -11.18
N THR A 54 -0.26 3.93 -10.37
CA THR A 54 0.22 3.12 -9.24
C THR A 54 -0.84 2.96 -8.14
N LEU A 55 -1.45 4.06 -7.68
CA LEU A 55 -2.42 4.03 -6.58
C LEU A 55 -3.70 3.24 -6.94
N PRO A 56 -4.32 3.41 -8.12
CA PRO A 56 -5.44 2.59 -8.55
C PRO A 56 -5.08 1.11 -8.67
N HIS A 57 -3.87 0.78 -9.15
CA HIS A 57 -3.38 -0.60 -9.19
C HIS A 57 -3.25 -1.21 -7.79
N LEU A 58 -2.71 -0.44 -6.83
CA LEU A 58 -2.57 -0.88 -5.44
C LEU A 58 -3.89 -0.96 -4.67
N SER A 59 -4.97 -0.31 -5.13
CA SER A 59 -6.25 -0.25 -4.42
C SER A 59 -6.79 -1.64 -4.02
N ARG A 60 -6.63 -2.65 -4.90
CA ARG A 60 -7.05 -4.03 -4.63
C ARG A 60 -6.24 -4.65 -3.50
N ALA A 61 -4.91 -4.50 -3.55
CA ALA A 61 -4.01 -5.01 -2.53
C ALA A 61 -4.22 -4.31 -1.18
N ILE A 62 -4.38 -2.99 -1.19
CA ILE A 62 -4.72 -2.19 0.00
C ILE A 62 -6.02 -2.68 0.62
N THR A 63 -7.05 -2.93 -0.19
CA THR A 63 -8.34 -3.45 0.29
C THR A 63 -8.16 -4.79 1.01
N ILE A 64 -7.38 -5.71 0.44
CA ILE A 64 -7.09 -7.01 1.07
C ILE A 64 -6.36 -6.82 2.41
N VAL A 65 -5.32 -5.97 2.44
CA VAL A 65 -4.59 -5.66 3.68
C VAL A 65 -5.53 -5.12 4.76
N LEU A 66 -6.38 -4.16 4.41
CA LEU A 66 -7.33 -3.56 5.35
C LEU A 66 -8.36 -4.56 5.85
N LEU A 67 -8.89 -5.42 4.98
CA LEU A 67 -9.85 -6.46 5.37
C LEU A 67 -9.22 -7.46 6.34
N ILE A 68 -8.03 -7.96 6.02
CA ILE A 68 -7.30 -8.89 6.89
C ILE A 68 -7.03 -8.23 8.24
N GLN A 69 -6.43 -7.03 8.25
CA GLN A 69 -6.13 -6.33 9.50
C GLN A 69 -7.40 -6.09 10.32
N THR A 70 -8.49 -5.64 9.70
CA THR A 70 -9.76 -5.39 10.39
C THR A 70 -10.32 -6.66 11.03
N ILE A 71 -10.28 -7.81 10.33
CA ILE A 71 -10.76 -9.10 10.86
C ILE A 71 -9.92 -9.57 12.06
N PHE A 72 -8.61 -9.34 12.06
CA PHE A 72 -7.73 -9.78 13.15
C PHE A 72 -7.62 -8.76 14.31
N LEU A 73 -7.96 -7.49 14.07
CA LEU A 73 -7.95 -6.42 15.08
C LEU A 73 -9.25 -6.29 15.86
N LEU A 74 -10.39 -6.63 15.24
CA LEU A 74 -11.71 -6.72 15.88
C LEU A 74 -11.88 -8.02 16.65
#